data_AF-A0A7S2X186-F1
#
_entry.id   AF-A0A7S2X186-F1
#
_cell.length_a   1.000
_cell.length_b   1.000
_cell.length_c   1.000
_cell.angle_alpha   90.00
_cell.angle_beta   90.00
_cell.angle_gamma   90.00
#
_symmetry.space_group_name_H-M   'P 1'
#
loop_
_entity.id
_entity.type
_entity.pdbx_description
1 polymer ?
#
loop_
_entity_poly.entity_id
_entity_poly.type
_entity_poly.pdbx_seq_one_letter_code
_entity_poly.pdbx_strand_id
1 'polypeptide(L)'
;NRLLDDNRELYVPEINETIKPHPNFMLFATQNPAGAYGGRKTLSRAFRNRFIEIYVDDIPEQELPTILEKSCLIAESQAKRMVQSSKKLRQYRQKSAVFAGKHGYITPRDLLKWGYRSQRSTLQEMSDNGYSLLAERLRDEDEKVIVKSILEKEFKATLKTGGMYGGYVT
;
A
#
# COMPACT_ATOMS: atom_id res chain seq x y z
N ASN A 1 -4.96 21.30 24.27
CA ASN A 1 -4.41 21.74 22.96
C ASN A 1 -5.46 22.71 22.48
N ARG A 2 -5.20 24.02 22.65
CA ARG A 2 -6.27 25.04 22.67
C ARG A 2 -7.05 25.17 21.37
N LEU A 3 -6.47 24.72 20.26
CA LEU A 3 -7.15 24.64 18.96
C LEU A 3 -8.26 23.58 18.93
N LEU A 4 -8.16 22.56 19.79
CA LEU A 4 -9.14 21.46 19.94
C LEU A 4 -10.09 21.67 21.13
N ASP A 5 -9.88 22.73 21.90
CA ASP A 5 -10.75 23.11 23.01
C ASP A 5 -11.80 24.12 22.49
N ASP A 6 -12.86 24.40 23.26
CA ASP A 6 -14.05 25.15 22.79
C ASP A 6 -13.72 26.53 22.21
N ASN A 7 -12.70 27.20 22.74
CA ASN A 7 -12.29 28.53 22.30
C ASN A 7 -11.60 28.54 20.92
N ARG A 8 -11.13 27.37 20.44
CA ARG A 8 -10.44 27.18 19.16
C ARG A 8 -9.37 28.23 18.88
N GLU A 9 -8.54 28.59 19.84
CA GLU A 9 -7.55 29.68 19.68
C GLU A 9 -6.13 29.17 19.85
N LEU A 10 -5.19 29.73 19.10
CA LEU A 10 -3.77 29.45 19.24
C LEU A 10 -3.03 30.73 19.62
N TYR A 11 -2.52 30.78 20.85
CA TYR A 11 -1.60 31.82 21.27
C TYR A 11 -0.17 31.44 20.85
N VAL A 12 0.51 32.34 20.15
CA VAL A 12 1.88 32.17 19.64
C VAL A 12 2.80 33.14 20.39
N PRO A 13 3.56 32.67 21.39
CA PRO A 13 4.39 33.54 22.24
C PRO A 13 5.45 34.34 21.47
N GLU A 14 5.98 33.78 20.39
CA GLU A 14 7.07 34.35 19.59
C GLU A 14 6.68 35.67 18.91
N ILE A 15 5.39 35.83 18.61
CA ILE A 15 4.82 37.04 18.00
C ILE A 15 3.84 37.76 18.93
N ASN A 16 3.60 37.22 20.14
CA ASN A 16 2.66 37.77 21.12
C ASN A 16 1.24 37.96 20.55
N GLU A 17 0.76 37.02 19.74
CA GLU A 17 -0.56 37.08 19.10
C GLU A 17 -1.42 35.85 19.40
N THR A 18 -2.73 36.07 19.46
CA THR A 18 -3.73 35.01 19.51
C THR A 18 -4.40 34.88 18.15
N ILE A 19 -4.20 33.74 17.50
CA ILE A 19 -4.73 33.43 16.18
C ILE A 19 -6.03 32.64 16.35
N LYS A 20 -7.10 33.14 15.71
CA LYS A 20 -8.36 32.42 15.55
C LYS A 20 -8.37 31.71 14.19
N PRO A 21 -8.75 30.43 14.12
CA PRO A 21 -8.88 29.71 12.88
C PRO A 21 -10.04 30.31 12.06
N HIS A 22 -9.87 30.28 10.75
CA HIS A 22 -10.91 30.71 9.81
C HIS A 22 -12.22 29.93 10.05
N PRO A 23 -13.42 30.50 9.83
CA PRO A 23 -14.70 29.80 10.05
C PRO A 23 -14.82 28.44 9.34
N ASN A 24 -14.14 28.28 8.20
CA ASN A 24 -14.11 27.04 7.41
C ASN A 24 -12.93 26.12 7.74
N PHE A 25 -12.13 26.43 8.76
CA PHE A 25 -11.02 25.58 9.18
C PHE A 25 -11.54 24.32 9.87
N MET A 26 -10.98 23.17 9.50
CA MET A 26 -11.28 21.89 10.11
C MET A 26 -9.98 21.11 10.30
N LEU A 27 -9.81 20.52 11.49
CA LEU A 27 -8.67 19.67 11.78
C LEU A 27 -9.04 18.21 11.56
N PHE A 28 -8.27 17.52 10.72
CA PHE A 28 -8.34 16.08 10.55
C PHE A 28 -7.13 15.44 11.21
N ALA A 29 -7.36 14.35 11.95
CA ALA A 29 -6.31 13.53 12.51
C ALA A 29 -6.56 12.07 12.13
N THR A 30 -5.49 11.34 11.84
CA THR A 30 -5.55 9.92 11.50
C THR A 30 -4.69 9.14 12.47
N GLN A 31 -5.19 8.01 12.97
CA GLN A 31 -4.41 7.10 13.79
C GLN A 31 -4.67 5.66 13.31
N ASN A 32 -3.61 4.91 13.08
CA ASN A 32 -3.75 3.46 12.91
C ASN A 32 -3.95 2.81 14.29
N PRO A 33 -4.84 1.82 14.44
CA PRO A 33 -5.11 1.17 15.72
C PRO A 33 -3.84 0.73 16.47
N ALA A 34 -3.82 0.96 17.78
CA ALA A 34 -2.76 0.48 18.65
C ALA A 34 -2.84 -1.07 18.75
N GLY A 35 -1.69 -1.75 18.73
CA GLY A 35 -1.61 -3.21 18.81
C GLY A 35 -1.54 -3.96 17.46
N ALA A 36 -2.05 -3.38 16.37
CA ALA A 36 -1.97 -4.02 15.04
C ALA A 36 -0.56 -3.96 14.40
N TYR A 37 0.24 -2.94 14.78
CA TYR A 37 1.64 -2.80 14.40
C TYR A 37 2.41 -2.27 15.61
N GLY A 38 3.59 -2.83 15.89
CA GLY A 38 4.44 -2.44 17.01
C GLY A 38 4.80 -0.95 17.02
N GLY A 39 4.98 -0.39 18.21
CA GLY A 39 5.46 0.99 18.41
C GLY A 39 4.40 2.10 18.37
N ARG A 40 3.10 1.77 18.31
CA ARG A 40 2.00 2.76 18.32
C ARG A 40 1.39 2.88 19.71
N LYS A 41 1.41 4.08 20.28
CA LYS A 41 0.81 4.39 21.58
C LYS A 41 -0.69 4.65 21.43
N THR A 42 -1.47 4.14 22.37
CA THR A 42 -2.89 4.48 22.49
C THR A 42 -3.03 5.94 22.89
N LEU A 43 -3.94 6.69 22.23
CA LEU A 43 -4.26 8.05 22.64
C LEU A 43 -5.07 8.03 23.94
N SER A 44 -4.85 9.03 24.79
CA SER A 44 -5.63 9.17 26.02
C SER A 44 -7.10 9.42 25.69
N ARG A 45 -8.00 8.92 26.55
CA ARG A 45 -9.45 9.16 26.40
C ARG A 45 -9.77 10.65 26.30
N ALA A 46 -9.14 11.47 27.13
CA ALA A 46 -9.33 12.93 27.12
C ALA A 46 -8.95 13.58 25.78
N PHE A 47 -7.93 13.06 25.10
CA PHE A 47 -7.54 13.57 23.78
C PHE A 47 -8.50 13.10 22.69
N ARG A 48 -8.91 11.82 22.73
CA ARG A 48 -9.89 11.25 21.79
C ARG A 48 -11.26 11.93 21.86
N ASN A 49 -11.71 12.28 23.06
CA ASN A 49 -12.97 13.01 23.27
C ASN A 49 -13.03 14.39 22.58
N ARG A 50 -11.91 14.91 22.06
CA ARG A 50 -11.88 16.16 21.28
C ARG A 50 -12.12 15.96 19.78
N PHE A 51 -12.33 14.72 19.34
CA PHE A 51 -12.56 14.36 17.95
C PHE A 51 -13.86 13.58 17.79
N ILE A 52 -14.45 13.67 16.60
CA ILE A 52 -15.42 12.68 16.14
C ILE A 52 -14.59 11.50 15.60
N GLU A 53 -14.69 10.34 16.26
CA GLU A 53 -13.98 9.14 15.84
C GLU A 53 -14.75 8.43 14.72
N ILE A 54 -14.09 8.25 13.57
CA ILE A 54 -14.57 7.43 12.47
C ILE A 54 -13.61 6.25 12.31
N TYR A 55 -14.15 5.04 12.36
CA TYR A 55 -13.40 3.82 12.11
C TYR A 55 -13.52 3.47 10.63
N VAL A 56 -12.37 3.30 9.99
CA VAL A 56 -12.28 2.89 8.58
C VAL A 56 -11.63 1.53 8.55
N ASP A 57 -12.39 0.53 8.11
CA ASP A 57 -11.91 -0.84 7.97
C ASP A 57 -10.99 -0.99 6.74
N ASP A 58 -10.29 -2.13 6.68
CA ASP A 58 -9.50 -2.47 5.51
C ASP A 58 -10.38 -2.60 4.27
N ILE A 59 -9.83 -2.21 3.11
CA ILE A 59 -10.52 -2.32 1.82
C ILE A 59 -10.86 -3.79 1.55
N PRO A 60 -12.13 -4.13 1.30
CA PRO A 60 -12.51 -5.50 1.03
C PRO A 60 -11.78 -6.05 -0.21
N GLU A 61 -11.28 -7.28 -0.14
CA GLU A 61 -10.45 -7.86 -1.21
C GLU A 61 -11.21 -7.94 -2.55
N GLN A 62 -12.53 -8.13 -2.50
CA GLN A 62 -13.40 -8.18 -3.67
C GLN A 62 -13.56 -6.83 -4.39
N GLU A 63 -13.27 -5.71 -3.72
CA GLU A 63 -13.35 -4.36 -4.31
C GLU A 63 -12.04 -3.95 -4.98
N LEU A 64 -10.91 -4.58 -4.59
CA LEU A 64 -9.60 -4.27 -5.14
C LEU A 64 -9.53 -4.38 -6.68
N PRO A 65 -10.12 -5.40 -7.35
CA PRO A 65 -10.13 -5.44 -8.80
C PRO A 65 -10.80 -4.21 -9.43
N THR A 66 -11.95 -3.79 -8.90
CA THR A 66 -12.69 -2.61 -9.39
C THR A 66 -11.91 -1.31 -9.15
N ILE A 67 -11.24 -1.20 -8.01
CA ILE A 67 -10.36 -0.06 -7.71
C ILE A 67 -9.21 0.00 -8.71
N LEU A 68 -8.52 -1.12 -8.95
CA LEU A 68 -7.41 -1.18 -9.90
C LEU A 68 -7.84 -0.91 -11.34
N GLU A 69 -8.98 -1.48 -11.76
CA GLU A 69 -9.55 -1.22 -13.09
C GLU A 69 -9.80 0.28 -13.29
N LYS A 70 -10.51 0.93 -12.36
CA LYS A 70 -10.88 2.34 -12.48
C LYS A 70 -9.70 3.29 -12.30
N SER A 71 -8.82 3.02 -11.33
CA SER A 71 -7.67 3.89 -11.04
C SER A 71 -6.56 3.73 -12.07
N CYS A 72 -6.26 2.49 -12.48
CA CYS A 72 -5.13 2.21 -13.36
C CYS A 72 -5.51 2.10 -14.84
N LEU A 73 -6.80 2.10 -15.21
CA LEU A 73 -7.28 1.97 -16.59
C LEU A 73 -6.80 0.67 -17.26
N ILE A 74 -6.85 -0.43 -16.50
CA ILE A 74 -6.57 -1.79 -16.97
C ILE A 74 -7.86 -2.59 -17.05
N ALA A 75 -7.90 -3.67 -17.84
CA ALA A 75 -9.10 -4.50 -17.93
C ALA A 75 -9.41 -5.19 -16.58
N GLU A 76 -10.70 -5.37 -16.26
CA GLU A 76 -11.13 -6.07 -15.05
C GLU A 76 -10.46 -7.45 -14.89
N SER A 77 -10.31 -8.19 -16.00
CA SER A 77 -9.65 -9.50 -16.01
C SER A 77 -8.17 -9.43 -15.62
N GLN A 78 -7.48 -8.35 -15.99
CA GLN A 78 -6.08 -8.09 -15.62
C GLN A 78 -5.99 -7.71 -14.14
N ALA A 79 -6.86 -6.82 -13.67
CA ALA A 79 -6.95 -6.44 -12.26
C ALA A 79 -7.21 -7.64 -11.34
N LYS A 80 -8.14 -8.53 -11.74
CA LYS A 80 -8.41 -9.79 -11.03
C LYS A 80 -7.15 -10.65 -10.89
N ARG A 81 -6.37 -10.82 -11.96
CA ARG A 81 -5.10 -11.59 -11.92
C ARG A 81 -4.10 -11.00 -10.93
N MET A 82 -3.92 -9.67 -10.93
CA MET A 82 -3.02 -8.99 -9.99
C MET A 82 -3.43 -9.21 -8.53
N VAL A 83 -4.72 -9.08 -8.23
CA VAL A 83 -5.25 -9.31 -6.88
C VAL A 83 -5.07 -10.78 -6.47
N GLN A 84 -5.30 -11.74 -7.38
CA GLN A 84 -5.06 -13.16 -7.11
C GLN A 84 -3.57 -13.46 -6.85
N SER A 85 -2.64 -12.88 -7.63
CA SER A 85 -1.21 -13.03 -7.37
C SER A 85 -0.84 -12.51 -5.98
N SER A 86 -1.34 -11.34 -5.61
CA SER A 86 -1.10 -10.73 -4.30
C SER A 86 -1.69 -11.54 -3.15
N LYS A 87 -2.91 -12.09 -3.33
CA LYS A 87 -3.54 -13.00 -2.36
C LYS A 87 -2.71 -14.26 -2.14
N LYS A 88 -2.25 -14.91 -3.21
CA LYS A 88 -1.42 -16.12 -3.12
C LYS A 88 -0.12 -15.84 -2.39
N LEU A 89 0.57 -14.76 -2.74
CA LEU A 89 1.80 -14.35 -2.06
C LEU A 89 1.58 -14.08 -0.56
N ARG A 90 0.47 -13.41 -0.18
CA ARG A 90 0.08 -13.25 1.23
C ARG A 90 -0.15 -14.59 1.93
N GLN A 91 -0.81 -15.55 1.27
CA GLN A 91 -1.05 -16.89 1.83
C GLN A 91 0.26 -17.68 2.02
N TYR A 92 1.21 -17.59 1.09
CA TYR A 92 2.53 -18.22 1.24
C TYR A 92 3.26 -17.69 2.48
N ARG A 93 3.23 -16.38 2.71
CA ARG A 93 3.79 -15.73 3.90
C ARG A 93 3.11 -16.12 5.21
N GLN A 94 1.82 -16.47 5.19
CA GLN A 94 1.13 -16.92 6.40
C GLN A 94 1.49 -18.38 6.74
N LYS A 95 1.75 -19.20 5.72
CA LYS A 95 2.08 -20.63 5.89
C LYS A 95 3.56 -20.89 6.14
N SER A 96 4.42 -19.95 5.79
CA SER A 96 5.88 -20.07 5.87
C SER A 96 6.48 -18.80 6.45
N ALA A 97 7.57 -18.90 7.22
CA ALA A 97 8.35 -17.73 7.62
C ALA A 97 9.01 -16.99 6.42
N VAL A 98 8.93 -17.57 5.23
CA VAL A 98 9.26 -16.95 3.94
C VAL A 98 8.44 -15.65 3.78
N PHE A 99 9.10 -14.57 3.39
CA PHE A 99 8.61 -13.18 3.34
C PHE A 99 8.41 -12.49 4.70
N ALA A 100 8.96 -12.99 5.81
CA ALA A 100 8.84 -12.35 7.12
C ALA A 100 9.48 -10.95 7.20
N GLY A 101 10.45 -10.66 6.33
CA GLY A 101 11.11 -9.36 6.25
C GLY A 101 10.19 -8.20 5.82
N LYS A 102 10.56 -6.97 6.17
CA LYS A 102 9.82 -5.72 5.82
C LYS A 102 9.54 -5.60 4.31
N HIS A 103 10.43 -6.14 3.48
CA HIS A 103 10.34 -6.07 2.02
C HIS A 103 9.46 -7.17 1.39
N GLY A 104 9.10 -8.21 2.16
CA GLY A 104 8.21 -9.28 1.72
C GLY A 104 6.71 -8.93 1.81
N TYR A 105 6.35 -7.83 2.48
CA TYR A 105 4.95 -7.43 2.64
C TYR A 105 4.39 -6.79 1.37
N ILE A 106 3.32 -7.37 0.81
CA ILE A 106 2.65 -6.82 -0.39
C ILE A 106 1.45 -5.98 0.04
N THR A 107 1.47 -4.72 -0.37
CA THR A 107 0.45 -3.72 -0.01
C THR A 107 -0.46 -3.39 -1.21
N PRO A 108 -1.66 -2.81 -0.97
CA PRO A 108 -2.46 -2.23 -2.06
C PRO A 108 -1.70 -1.18 -2.88
N ARG A 109 -0.74 -0.48 -2.28
CA ARG A 109 0.14 0.45 -3.00
C ARG A 109 1.01 -0.26 -4.02
N ASP A 110 1.50 -1.46 -3.73
CA ASP A 110 2.26 -2.25 -4.70
C ASP A 110 1.36 -2.66 -5.88
N LEU A 111 0.12 -3.06 -5.61
CA LEU A 111 -0.87 -3.33 -6.66
C LEU A 111 -1.16 -2.09 -7.53
N LEU A 112 -1.35 -0.92 -6.93
CA LEU A 112 -1.55 0.33 -7.68
C LEU A 112 -0.33 0.69 -8.53
N LYS A 113 0.88 0.62 -7.96
CA LYS A 113 2.13 0.86 -8.71
C LYS A 113 2.27 -0.11 -9.89
N TRP A 114 1.96 -1.38 -9.68
CA TRP A 114 1.99 -2.39 -10.72
C TRP A 114 0.94 -2.08 -11.80
N GLY A 115 -0.28 -1.69 -11.41
CA GLY A 115 -1.35 -1.34 -12.34
C GLY A 115 -1.01 -0.12 -13.19
N TYR A 116 -0.47 0.94 -12.59
CA TYR A 116 -0.04 2.13 -13.32
C TYR A 116 1.08 1.84 -14.33
N ARG A 117 2.00 0.90 -14.04
CA ARG A 117 3.05 0.46 -14.99
C ARG A 117 2.53 -0.45 -16.10
N SER A 118 1.32 -0.99 -15.92
CA SER A 118 0.71 -2.00 -16.79
C SER A 118 -0.35 -1.44 -17.73
N GLN A 119 -0.44 -0.11 -17.85
CA GLN A 119 -1.39 0.54 -18.74
C GLN A 119 -1.14 0.15 -20.19
N ARG A 120 -2.17 -0.41 -20.84
CA ARG A 120 -2.09 -0.88 -22.23
C ARG A 120 -1.01 -1.94 -22.46
N SER A 121 -0.56 -2.62 -21.41
CA SER A 121 0.44 -3.67 -21.50
C SER A 121 -0.20 -5.03 -21.81
N THR A 122 0.55 -5.87 -22.49
CA THR A 122 0.25 -7.29 -22.68
C THR A 122 0.35 -8.05 -21.35
N LEU A 123 -0.26 -9.24 -21.25
CA LEU A 123 -0.15 -10.07 -20.02
C LEU A 123 1.30 -10.44 -19.69
N GLN A 124 2.17 -10.57 -20.70
CA GLN A 124 3.59 -10.81 -20.52
C GLN A 124 4.27 -9.61 -19.86
N GLU A 125 4.11 -8.41 -20.44
CA GLU A 125 4.66 -7.17 -19.88
C GLU A 125 4.11 -6.86 -18.48
N MET A 126 2.83 -7.18 -18.23
CA MET A 126 2.26 -7.09 -16.89
C MET A 126 2.98 -8.03 -15.91
N SER A 127 3.22 -9.28 -16.30
CA SER A 127 3.96 -10.24 -15.49
C SER A 127 5.37 -9.75 -15.20
N ASP A 128 6.07 -9.24 -16.23
CA ASP A 128 7.42 -8.69 -16.12
C ASP A 128 7.46 -7.49 -15.14
N ASN A 129 6.55 -6.53 -15.31
CA ASN A 129 6.40 -5.38 -14.41
C ASN A 129 6.11 -5.80 -12.96
N GLY A 130 5.29 -6.84 -12.77
CA GLY A 130 4.96 -7.39 -11.47
C GLY A 130 6.17 -8.02 -10.80
N TYR A 131 6.96 -8.77 -11.56
CA TYR A 131 8.20 -9.37 -11.09
C TYR A 131 9.22 -8.29 -10.69
N SER A 132 9.46 -7.30 -11.54
CA SER A 132 10.39 -6.20 -11.23
C SER A 132 9.99 -5.39 -9.99
N LEU A 133 8.69 -5.30 -9.69
CA LEU A 133 8.21 -4.58 -8.50
C LEU A 133 8.27 -5.43 -7.22
N LEU A 134 7.87 -6.70 -7.32
CA LEU A 134 7.64 -7.57 -6.16
C LEU A 134 8.85 -8.44 -5.81
N ALA A 135 9.57 -8.94 -6.82
CA ALA A 135 10.69 -9.86 -6.64
C ALA A 135 12.03 -9.13 -6.42
N GLU A 136 12.33 -8.06 -7.16
CA GLU A 136 13.64 -7.38 -7.10
C GLU A 136 13.95 -6.73 -5.75
N ARG A 137 12.91 -6.44 -4.96
CA ARG A 137 13.08 -5.92 -3.58
C ARG A 137 13.40 -7.02 -2.55
N LEU A 138 13.29 -8.28 -2.93
CA LEU A 138 13.59 -9.44 -2.09
C LEU A 138 15.08 -9.75 -2.18
N ARG A 139 15.65 -10.19 -1.07
CA ARG A 139 17.07 -10.56 -1.00
C ARG A 139 17.28 -12.07 -1.13
N ASP A 140 16.25 -12.84 -0.77
CA ASP A 140 16.26 -14.29 -0.85
C ASP A 140 15.85 -14.72 -2.27
N GLU A 141 16.69 -15.52 -2.92
CA GLU A 141 16.43 -16.01 -4.27
C GLU A 141 15.30 -17.05 -4.31
N ASP A 142 15.10 -17.83 -3.24
CA ASP A 142 13.99 -18.79 -3.15
C ASP A 142 12.65 -18.04 -3.08
N GLU A 143 12.62 -16.91 -2.38
CA GLU A 143 11.47 -16.00 -2.35
C GLU A 143 11.15 -15.44 -3.75
N LYS A 144 12.18 -15.06 -4.52
CA LYS A 144 12.01 -14.58 -5.90
C LYS A 144 11.46 -15.67 -6.82
N VAL A 145 11.94 -16.92 -6.68
CA VAL A 145 11.41 -18.07 -7.43
C VAL A 145 9.93 -18.29 -7.14
N ILE A 146 9.50 -18.14 -5.88
CA ILE A 146 8.08 -18.23 -5.52
C ILE A 146 7.27 -17.12 -6.22
N VAL A 147 7.73 -15.86 -6.17
CA VAL A 147 7.07 -14.75 -6.88
C VAL A 147 6.97 -15.03 -8.37
N LYS A 148 8.07 -15.48 -8.99
CA LYS A 148 8.13 -15.87 -10.40
C LYS A 148 7.04 -16.90 -10.73
N SER A 149 7.01 -18.01 -9.99
CA SER A 149 6.09 -19.12 -10.26
C SER A 149 4.61 -18.71 -10.16
N ILE A 150 4.27 -17.82 -9.23
CA ILE A 150 2.91 -17.31 -9.06
C ILE A 150 2.53 -16.41 -10.23
N LEU A 151 3.43 -15.52 -10.64
CA LEU A 151 3.17 -14.60 -11.75
C LEU A 151 3.04 -15.33 -13.09
N GLU A 152 3.94 -16.26 -13.39
CA GLU A 152 3.87 -17.08 -14.61
C GLU A 152 2.55 -17.85 -14.69
N LYS A 153 2.09 -18.41 -13.57
CA LYS A 153 0.81 -19.12 -13.49
C LYS A 153 -0.39 -18.19 -13.67
N GLU A 154 -0.43 -17.06 -12.98
CA GLU A 154 -1.58 -16.14 -13.03
C GLU A 154 -1.68 -15.39 -14.36
N PHE A 155 -0.56 -15.08 -15.02
CA PHE A 155 -0.55 -14.32 -16.27
C PHE A 155 -0.39 -15.19 -17.51
N LYS A 156 -0.16 -16.51 -17.33
CA LYS A 156 0.18 -17.44 -18.43
C LYS A 156 1.37 -16.89 -19.25
N ALA A 157 2.37 -16.40 -18.53
CA ALA A 157 3.54 -15.71 -19.05
C ALA A 157 4.81 -16.51 -18.73
N THR A 158 5.93 -16.18 -19.39
CA THR A 158 7.25 -16.77 -19.10
C THR A 158 8.22 -15.66 -18.72
N LEU A 159 8.73 -15.69 -17.49
CA LEU A 159 9.62 -14.66 -16.96
C LEU A 159 11.09 -15.06 -17.18
N LYS A 160 11.84 -14.21 -17.89
CA LYS A 160 13.30 -14.40 -18.06
C LYS A 160 14.04 -13.75 -16.90
N THR A 161 14.53 -14.56 -15.96
CA THR A 161 15.19 -14.09 -14.73
C THR A 161 16.70 -13.85 -14.88
N GLY A 162 17.16 -13.48 -16.08
CA GLY A 162 18.55 -13.12 -16.34
C GLY A 162 18.62 -12.19 -17.55
N GLY A 163 18.88 -10.91 -17.33
CA GLY A 163 19.16 -9.96 -18.43
C GLY A 163 18.38 -8.65 -18.45
N MET A 164 17.54 -8.31 -17.47
CA MET A 164 16.87 -6.99 -17.47
C MET A 164 17.82 -5.78 -17.31
N TYR A 165 19.10 -6.02 -16.97
CA TYR A 165 20.15 -4.99 -16.86
C TYR A 165 21.28 -5.11 -17.90
N GLY A 166 21.09 -5.86 -18.99
CA GLY A 166 22.12 -6.09 -20.01
C GLY A 166 22.13 -5.11 -21.20
N GLY A 167 21.49 -3.95 -21.08
CA GLY A 167 21.17 -3.08 -22.23
C GLY A 167 21.76 -1.67 -22.24
N TYR A 168 22.54 -1.28 -21.23
CA TYR A 168 23.22 0.03 -21.23
C TYR A 168 24.63 -0.11 -20.67
N VAL A 169 25.55 -0.58 -21.52
CA VAL A 169 26.97 -0.31 -21.37
C VAL A 169 27.39 0.38 -22.67
N THR A 170 27.59 1.69 -22.60
CA THR A 170 28.50 2.42 -23.50
C THR A 170 29.86 2.50 -22.83
#